data_AF-A0A965GZM2-F1
#
_entry.id   AF-A0A965GZM2-F1
#
_cell.length_a   1.000
_cell.length_b   1.000
_cell.length_c   1.000
_cell.angle_alpha   90.00
_cell.angle_beta   90.00
_cell.angle_gamma   90.00
#
_symmetry.space_group_name_H-M   'P 1'
#
loop_
_entity.id
_entity.type
_entity.pdbx_description
1 polymer ?
#
loop_
_entity_poly.entity_id
_entity_poly.type
_entity_poly.pdbx_seq_one_letter_code
_entity_poly.pdbx_strand_id
1 'polypeptide(L)'
;MRACGAVSAGTFGAITVLVCFDVLSRNLGLRSLPWINEVTEYALPLATLAAAPWLMWRNQHVRLDLLGALLSPAGQRRLDRLASSLGLIVSLVLTWYGTLTVLDSRAAGSVVLKALVFPEWWLYVPFPIGFALLALECGRRMLYPEGLVSEQGAAA
;
A
#
# COMPACT_ATOMS: atom_id res chain seq x y z
N MET A 1 -5.69 3.38 11.54
CA MET A 1 -5.70 2.30 10.52
C MET A 1 -7.00 2.20 9.74
N ARG A 2 -8.21 2.14 10.34
CA ARG A 2 -9.48 2.05 9.59
C ARG A 2 -9.66 3.07 8.45
N ALA A 3 -9.17 4.30 8.63
CA ALA A 3 -9.17 5.34 7.60
C ALA A 3 -8.39 4.93 6.34
N CYS A 4 -7.21 4.31 6.47
CA CYS A 4 -6.41 3.85 5.34
C CYS A 4 -7.15 2.79 4.51
N GLY A 5 -7.88 1.89 5.16
CA GLY A 5 -8.72 0.90 4.48
C GLY A 5 -9.94 1.51 3.78
N ALA A 6 -10.54 2.56 4.35
CA ALA A 6 -11.62 3.30 3.69
C ALA A 6 -11.10 4.06 2.46
N VAL A 7 -9.92 4.68 2.57
CA VAL A 7 -9.25 5.36 1.47
C VAL A 7 -8.94 4.39 0.33
N SER A 8 -8.33 3.24 0.63
CA SER A 8 -8.02 2.26 -0.41
C SER A 8 -9.27 1.71 -1.09
N ALA A 9 -10.31 1.34 -0.32
CA ALA A 9 -11.57 0.86 -0.86
C ALA A 9 -12.25 1.91 -1.75
N GLY A 10 -12.27 3.17 -1.32
CA GLY A 10 -12.81 4.29 -2.09
C GLY A 10 -12.06 4.49 -3.41
N THR A 11 -10.72 4.48 -3.37
CA THR A 11 -9.88 4.64 -4.56
C THR A 11 -10.06 3.48 -5.54
N PHE A 12 -10.06 2.23 -5.07
CA PHE A 12 -10.32 1.07 -5.95
C PHE A 12 -11.71 1.13 -6.58
N GLY A 13 -12.74 1.44 -5.80
CA GLY A 13 -14.11 1.57 -6.32
C GLY A 13 -14.22 2.66 -7.39
N ALA A 14 -13.59 3.82 -7.16
CA ALA A 14 -13.56 4.91 -8.13
C ALA A 14 -12.85 4.51 -9.42
N ILE A 15 -11.69 3.84 -9.33
CA ILE A 15 -10.96 3.33 -10.49
C ILE A 15 -11.82 2.35 -11.29
N THR A 16 -12.47 1.39 -10.63
CA THR A 16 -13.33 0.42 -11.29
C THR A 16 -14.44 1.10 -12.09
N VAL A 17 -15.16 2.06 -11.47
CA VAL A 17 -16.23 2.79 -12.15
C VAL A 17 -15.70 3.59 -13.35
N LEU A 18 -14.57 4.29 -13.19
CA LEU A 18 -13.96 5.08 -14.25
C LEU A 18 -13.51 4.22 -15.44
N VAL A 19 -12.86 3.09 -15.18
CA VAL A 19 -12.40 2.16 -16.21
C VAL A 19 -13.59 1.52 -16.92
N CYS A 20 -14.61 1.07 -16.19
CA CYS A 20 -15.84 0.53 -16.78
C CYS A 20 -16.51 1.57 -17.69
N PHE A 21 -16.60 2.82 -17.25
CA PHE A 21 -17.15 3.92 -18.04
C PHE A 21 -16.35 4.19 -19.33
N ASP A 22 -15.02 4.22 -19.25
CA ASP A 22 -14.15 4.44 -20.42
C ASP A 22 -14.19 3.25 -21.41
N VAL A 23 -14.30 2.02 -20.92
CA VAL A 23 -14.52 0.84 -21.77
C VAL A 23 -15.89 0.90 -22.44
N LEU A 24 -16.97 1.19 -21.71
CA LEU A 24 -18.30 1.32 -22.28
C LEU A 24 -18.38 2.43 -23.34
N SER A 25 -17.82 3.60 -23.04
CA SER A 25 -17.80 4.74 -23.96
C SER A 25 -17.10 4.39 -25.29
N ARG A 26 -15.96 3.68 -25.22
CA ARG A 26 -15.25 3.19 -26.40
C ARG A 26 -16.05 2.17 -27.20
N ASN A 27 -16.73 1.23 -26.52
CA ASN A 27 -17.54 0.21 -27.17
C ASN A 27 -18.81 0.78 -27.84
N LEU A 28 -19.32 1.90 -27.35
CA LEU A 28 -20.47 2.62 -27.92
C LEU A 28 -20.09 3.61 -29.03
N GLY A 29 -18.80 3.67 -29.42
CA GLY A 29 -18.31 4.57 -30.46
C GLY A 29 -18.20 6.04 -30.02
N LEU A 30 -18.27 6.32 -28.72
CA LEU A 30 -18.02 7.65 -28.17
C LEU A 30 -16.52 7.95 -28.11
N ARG A 31 -16.17 9.23 -27.97
CA ARG A 31 -14.79 9.69 -27.88
C ARG A 31 -14.16 9.18 -26.58
N SER A 32 -13.05 8.44 -26.68
CA SER A 32 -12.27 8.01 -25.51
C SER A 32 -11.67 9.22 -24.80
N LEU A 33 -11.53 9.12 -23.47
CA LEU A 33 -11.03 10.18 -22.60
C LEU A 33 -9.63 9.77 -22.07
N PRO A 34 -8.53 10.22 -22.72
CA PRO A 34 -7.17 9.76 -22.39
C PRO A 34 -6.76 10.00 -20.92
N TRP A 35 -7.32 11.05 -20.30
CA TRP A 35 -7.07 11.38 -18.90
C TRP A 35 -7.54 10.30 -17.92
N ILE A 36 -8.52 9.45 -18.28
CA ILE A 36 -9.00 8.37 -17.40
C ILE A 36 -7.92 7.32 -17.18
N ASN A 37 -7.16 6.99 -18.23
CA ASN A 37 -6.07 6.04 -18.15
C ASN A 37 -4.96 6.55 -17.22
N GLU A 38 -4.60 7.84 -17.35
CA GLU A 38 -3.60 8.48 -16.51
C GLU A 38 -4.04 8.57 -15.05
N VAL A 39 -5.28 8.99 -14.78
CA VAL A 39 -5.82 9.02 -13.42
C VAL A 39 -5.79 7.64 -12.79
N THR A 40 -6.13 6.60 -13.56
CA THR A 40 -6.09 5.21 -13.07
C THR A 40 -4.65 4.75 -12.78
N GLU A 41 -3.71 5.07 -13.68
CA GLU A 41 -2.28 4.79 -13.52
C GLU A 41 -1.72 5.37 -12.22
N TYR A 42 -2.12 6.61 -11.87
CA TYR A 42 -1.67 7.29 -10.65
C TYR A 42 -2.46 6.91 -9.40
N ALA A 43 -3.73 6.55 -9.52
CA ALA A 43 -4.58 6.19 -8.39
C ALA A 43 -4.32 4.76 -7.87
N LEU A 44 -3.87 3.84 -8.74
CA LEU A 44 -3.51 2.47 -8.35
C LEU A 44 -2.42 2.42 -7.25
N PRO A 45 -1.26 3.09 -7.41
CA PRO A 45 -0.25 3.19 -6.35
C PRO A 45 -0.78 3.80 -5.05
N LEU A 46 -1.65 4.82 -5.13
CA LEU A 46 -2.29 5.41 -3.95
C LEU A 46 -3.13 4.38 -3.19
N ALA A 47 -3.93 3.60 -3.92
CA ALA A 47 -4.78 2.59 -3.34
C ALA A 47 -3.97 1.48 -2.65
N THR A 48 -2.86 1.05 -3.28
CA THR A 48 -2.00 0.00 -2.72
C THR A 48 -1.22 0.49 -1.50
N LEU A 49 -0.68 1.71 -1.53
CA LEU A 49 0.02 2.32 -0.40
C LEU A 49 -0.90 2.54 0.81
N ALA A 50 -2.18 2.87 0.58
CA ALA A 50 -3.17 2.98 1.64
C ALA A 50 -3.63 1.61 2.16
N ALA A 51 -3.74 0.60 1.30
CA ALA A 51 -4.15 -0.75 1.67
C ALA A 51 -3.09 -1.48 2.50
N ALA A 52 -1.81 -1.31 2.16
CA ALA A 52 -0.70 -2.04 2.77
C ALA A 52 -0.61 -1.92 4.31
N PRO A 53 -0.60 -0.72 4.93
CA PRO A 53 -0.57 -0.59 6.39
C PRO A 53 -1.85 -1.11 7.06
N TRP A 54 -3.00 -1.00 6.39
CA TRP A 54 -4.26 -1.54 6.92
C TRP A 54 -4.30 -3.06 6.92
N LEU A 55 -3.74 -3.70 5.88
CA LEU A 55 -3.64 -5.15 5.79
C LEU A 55 -2.64 -5.69 6.83
N MET A 56 -1.51 -5.00 7.01
CA MET A 56 -0.56 -5.26 8.09
C MET A 56 -1.25 -5.14 9.44
N TRP A 57 -2.11 -4.15 9.65
CA TRP A 57 -2.82 -4.02 10.93
C TRP A 57 -3.77 -5.19 11.23
N ARG A 58 -4.44 -5.73 10.21
CA ARG A 58 -5.40 -6.84 10.37
C ARG A 58 -4.77 -8.23 10.44
N ASN A 59 -3.44 -8.32 10.42
CA ASN A 59 -2.73 -9.60 10.27
C ASN A 59 -3.17 -10.44 9.07
N GLN A 60 -3.73 -9.81 8.05
CA GLN A 60 -4.15 -10.49 6.82
C GLN A 60 -3.03 -10.57 5.77
N HIS A 61 -1.78 -10.44 6.22
CA HIS A 61 -0.65 -10.87 5.39
C HIS A 61 -0.67 -12.38 5.32
N VAL A 62 -0.41 -12.91 4.12
CA VAL A 62 -0.31 -14.35 3.90
C VAL A 62 0.80 -14.89 4.82
N ARG A 63 0.38 -15.47 5.96
CA ARG A 63 1.27 -16.21 6.85
C ARG A 63 1.31 -17.63 6.30
N LEU A 64 2.49 -18.21 6.25
CA LEU A 64 2.62 -19.61 5.85
C LEU A 64 2.19 -20.47 7.05
N ASP A 65 0.93 -20.88 7.10
CA ASP A 65 0.39 -21.69 8.20
C ASP A 65 1.18 -23.01 8.39
N LEU A 66 1.77 -23.54 7.31
CA LEU A 66 2.67 -24.69 7.33
C LEU A 66 3.90 -24.46 8.22
N LEU A 67 4.52 -23.28 8.20
CA LEU A 67 5.64 -22.97 9.10
C LEU A 67 5.17 -22.86 10.56
N GLY A 68 3.93 -22.44 10.79
CA GLY A 68 3.31 -22.46 12.12
C GLY A 68 3.21 -23.87 12.69
N ALA A 69 2.84 -24.86 11.87
CA ALA A 69 2.70 -26.25 12.31
C ALA A 69 4.04 -26.93 12.67
N LEU A 70 5.16 -26.51 12.06
CA LEU A 70 6.49 -27.09 12.32
C LEU A 70 7.27 -26.43 13.46
N LEU A 71 7.00 -25.16 13.79
CA LEU A 71 7.77 -24.41 14.79
C LEU A 71 7.06 -24.33 16.16
N SER A 72 7.84 -24.44 17.24
CA SER A 72 7.36 -24.19 18.59
C SER A 72 6.91 -22.73 18.78
N PRO A 73 6.05 -22.42 19.78
CA PRO A 73 5.56 -21.05 20.01
C PRO A 73 6.68 -20.00 20.19
N ALA A 74 7.86 -20.42 20.69
CA ALA A 74 9.03 -19.56 20.80
C ALA A 74 9.72 -19.30 19.45
N GLY A 75 9.81 -20.30 18.59
CA GLY A 75 10.36 -20.17 17.23
C GLY A 75 9.51 -19.28 16.34
N GLN A 76 8.18 -19.45 16.44
CA GLN A 76 7.18 -18.61 15.78
C GLN A 76 7.36 -17.12 16.12
N ARG A 77 7.48 -16.78 17.41
CA ARG A 77 7.70 -15.40 17.87
C ARG A 77 9.03 -14.81 17.39
N ARG A 78 10.09 -15.61 17.33
CA ARG A 78 11.41 -15.17 16.82
C ARG A 78 11.34 -14.87 15.33
N LEU A 79 10.72 -15.75 14.55
CA LEU A 79 10.55 -15.55 13.11
C LEU A 79 9.71 -14.31 12.81
N ASP A 80 8.61 -14.12 13.55
CA ASP A 80 7.73 -12.95 13.41
C ASP A 80 8.47 -11.64 13.73
N ARG A 81 9.31 -11.63 14.77
CA ARG A 81 10.18 -10.49 15.09
C ARG A 81 11.22 -10.22 14.01
N LEU A 82 11.87 -11.27 13.47
CA LEU A 82 12.86 -11.12 12.42
C LEU A 82 12.22 -10.57 11.14
N ALA A 83 11.08 -11.13 10.72
CA ALA A 83 10.33 -10.64 9.57
C ALA A 83 9.87 -9.18 9.76
N SER A 84 9.35 -8.85 10.95
CA SER A 84 8.94 -7.49 11.28
C SER A 84 10.12 -6.51 11.31
N SER A 85 11.28 -6.93 11.80
CA SER A 85 12.50 -6.11 11.80
C SER A 85 13.01 -5.83 10.39
N LEU A 86 12.98 -6.83 9.50
CA LEU A 86 13.33 -6.65 8.10
C LEU A 86 12.35 -5.71 7.40
N GLY A 87 11.04 -5.90 7.63
CA GLY A 87 10.00 -5.03 7.11
C GLY A 87 10.15 -3.58 7.59
N LEU A 88 10.52 -3.38 8.87
CA LEU A 88 10.80 -2.06 9.43
C LEU A 88 12.00 -1.39 8.75
N ILE A 89 13.10 -2.12 8.56
CA ILE A 89 14.30 -1.58 7.91
C ILE A 89 13.97 -1.17 6.47
N VAL A 90 13.35 -2.06 5.70
CA VAL A 90 13.00 -1.81 4.29
C VAL A 90 12.05 -0.61 4.18
N SER A 91 11.00 -0.55 5.01
CA SER A 91 10.05 0.56 4.98
C SER A 91 10.68 1.90 5.40
N LEU A 92 11.61 1.93 6.35
CA LEU A 92 12.37 3.14 6.70
C LEU A 92 13.25 3.61 5.54
N VAL A 93 13.98 2.69 4.89
CA VAL A 93 14.81 3.00 3.72
C VAL A 93 13.94 3.57 2.59
N LEU A 94 12.80 2.97 2.30
CA LEU A 94 11.87 3.45 1.27
C LEU A 94 11.24 4.79 1.64
N THR A 95 10.96 5.03 2.92
CA THR A 95 10.49 6.35 3.40
C THR A 95 11.54 7.43 3.19
N TRP A 96 12.80 7.11 3.51
CA TRP A 96 13.93 8.03 3.33
C TRP A 96 14.13 8.37 1.85
N TYR A 97 14.29 7.35 1.00
CA TYR A 97 14.45 7.55 -0.44
C TYR A 97 13.25 8.25 -1.07
N GLY A 98 12.01 7.86 -0.70
CA GLY A 98 10.81 8.52 -1.19
C GLY A 98 10.76 10.01 -0.82
N THR A 99 11.23 10.36 0.38
CA THR A 99 11.33 11.77 0.80
C THR A 99 12.36 12.53 -0.03
N LEU A 100 13.54 11.93 -0.29
CA LEU A 100 14.56 12.52 -1.17
C LEU A 100 14.01 12.74 -2.58
N THR A 101 13.35 11.74 -3.16
CA THR A 101 12.74 11.86 -4.50
C THR A 101 11.72 12.99 -4.59
N VAL A 102 10.89 13.19 -3.55
CA VAL A 102 9.94 14.32 -3.49
C VAL A 102 10.68 15.66 -3.48
N LEU A 103 11.74 15.79 -2.67
CA LEU A 103 12.53 17.02 -2.57
C LEU A 103 13.28 17.32 -3.86
N ASP A 104 13.91 16.31 -4.46
CA ASP A 104 14.65 16.43 -5.71
C ASP A 104 13.73 16.82 -6.87
N SER A 105 12.57 16.15 -7.01
CA SER A 105 11.58 16.48 -8.04
C SER A 105 11.02 17.89 -7.86
N ARG A 106 10.80 18.32 -6.60
CA ARG A 106 10.37 19.69 -6.29
C ARG A 106 11.45 20.73 -6.63
N ALA A 107 12.71 20.44 -6.33
CA ALA A 107 13.83 21.34 -6.62
C ALA A 107 14.12 21.43 -8.12
N ALA A 108 13.98 20.32 -8.85
CA ALA A 108 14.13 20.28 -10.31
C ALA A 108 12.98 20.99 -11.05
N GLY A 109 11.85 21.24 -10.39
CA GLY A 109 10.66 21.83 -11.03
C GLY A 109 10.03 20.89 -12.07
N SER A 110 10.25 19.58 -11.94
CA SER A 110 9.81 18.59 -12.92
C SER A 110 8.29 18.52 -13.00
N VAL A 111 7.79 18.40 -14.23
CA VAL A 111 6.36 18.30 -14.54
C VAL A 111 6.09 17.04 -15.33
N VAL A 112 4.95 16.41 -15.05
CA VAL A 112 4.44 15.31 -15.86
C VAL A 112 3.79 15.90 -17.10
N LEU A 113 4.32 15.59 -18.28
CA LEU A 113 3.80 16.06 -19.57
C LEU A 113 3.03 14.95 -20.26
N LYS A 114 1.79 14.70 -19.80
CA LYS A 114 0.84 13.80 -20.46
C LYS A 114 -0.48 14.56 -20.77
N ALA A 115 -1.63 13.88 -20.82
CA ALA A 115 -2.93 14.55 -21.00
C ALA A 115 -3.25 15.50 -19.82
N LEU A 116 -2.78 15.17 -18.62
CA LEU A 116 -2.79 16.07 -17.47
C LEU A 116 -1.38 16.60 -17.18
N VAL A 117 -1.22 17.91 -17.19
CA VAL A 117 0.05 18.58 -16.84
C VAL A 117 0.00 19.06 -15.40
N PHE A 118 0.84 18.46 -14.55
CA PHE A 118 0.93 18.82 -13.14
C PHE A 118 2.35 18.57 -12.59
N PRO A 119 2.70 19.14 -11.43
CA PRO A 119 4.01 18.93 -10.82
C PRO A 119 4.24 17.47 -10.42
N GLU A 120 5.37 16.90 -10.80
CA GLU A 120 5.69 15.49 -10.58
C GLU A 120 5.72 15.13 -9.08
N TRP A 121 6.15 16.05 -8.22
CA TRP A 121 6.22 15.81 -6.78
C TRP A 121 4.87 15.47 -6.15
N TRP A 122 3.73 15.85 -6.75
CA TRP A 122 2.39 15.44 -6.28
C TRP A 122 2.21 13.92 -6.32
N LEU A 123 2.81 13.27 -7.32
CA LEU A 123 2.75 11.82 -7.47
C LEU A 123 3.62 11.10 -6.45
N TYR A 124 4.73 11.71 -6.04
CA TYR A 124 5.69 11.09 -5.12
C TYR A 124 5.35 11.27 -3.65
N VAL A 125 4.68 12.36 -3.24
CA VAL A 125 4.31 12.63 -1.83
C VAL A 125 3.62 11.46 -1.10
N PRO A 126 2.69 10.72 -1.72
CA PRO A 126 2.02 9.59 -1.07
C PRO A 126 2.95 8.43 -0.69
N PHE A 127 4.07 8.25 -1.39
CA PHE A 127 5.01 7.15 -1.16
C PHE A 127 5.66 7.21 0.23
N PRO A 128 6.36 8.29 0.64
CA PRO A 128 6.95 8.38 1.97
C PRO A 128 5.89 8.30 3.07
N ILE A 129 4.66 8.80 2.84
CA ILE A 129 3.56 8.70 3.81
C ILE A 129 3.15 7.22 3.99
N GLY A 130 2.91 6.50 2.89
CA GLY A 130 2.52 5.09 2.94
C GLY A 130 3.59 4.20 3.58
N PHE A 131 4.86 4.39 3.21
CA PHE A 131 5.96 3.63 3.79
C PHE A 131 6.25 4.00 5.25
N ALA A 132 6.05 5.26 5.66
CA ALA A 132 6.17 5.65 7.06
C ALA A 132 5.10 4.97 7.93
N LEU A 133 3.87 4.88 7.43
CA LEU A 133 2.79 4.15 8.11
C LEU A 133 3.08 2.65 8.21
N LEU A 134 3.65 2.06 7.17
CA LEU A 134 4.13 0.67 7.19
C LEU A 134 5.26 0.48 8.21
N ALA A 135 6.24 1.38 8.25
CA ALA A 135 7.33 1.33 9.22
C ALA A 135 6.80 1.37 10.66
N LEU A 136 5.83 2.25 10.92
CA LEU A 136 5.18 2.33 12.23
C LEU A 136 4.52 1.00 12.63
N GLU A 137 3.83 0.33 11.69
CA GLU A 137 3.15 -0.93 11.96
C GLU A 137 4.13 -2.10 12.13
N CYS A 138 5.19 -2.16 11.31
CA CYS A 138 6.28 -3.13 11.50
C CYS A 138 6.99 -2.93 12.85
N GLY A 139 7.20 -1.67 13.26
CA GLY A 139 7.75 -1.33 14.58
C GLY A 139 6.83 -1.77 15.73
N ARG A 140 5.52 -1.55 15.61
CA ARG A 140 4.52 -2.02 16.57
C ARG A 140 4.55 -3.54 16.71
N ARG A 141 4.57 -4.27 15.59
CA ARG A 141 4.64 -5.74 15.57
C ARG A 141 5.93 -6.29 16.15
N MET A 142 7.06 -5.61 15.94
CA MET A 142 8.34 -5.97 16.54
C MET A 142 8.28 -5.90 18.08
N LEU A 143 7.63 -4.88 18.63
CA LEU A 143 7.46 -4.68 20.08
C LEU A 143 6.41 -5.61 20.70
N TYR A 144 5.32 -5.87 19.97
CA TYR A 144 4.22 -6.73 20.40
C TYR A 144 4.01 -7.87 19.40
N PRO A 145 4.83 -8.94 19.46
CA PRO A 145 4.71 -10.06 18.54
C PRO A 145 3.45 -10.83 18.87
N GLU A 146 2.54 -10.91 17.90
CA GLU A 146 1.35 -11.73 18.01
C GLU A 146 1.74 -13.17 17.68
N GLY A 147 1.63 -14.06 18.67
CA GLY A 147 1.85 -15.49 18.46
C GLY A 147 1.00 -16.00 17.29
N LEU A 148 1.52 -16.97 16.52
CA LEU A 148 0.81 -17.53 15.35
C LEU A 148 -0.49 -18.28 15.73
N VAL A 149 -0.77 -18.45 17.03
CA VAL A 149 -1.96 -19.14 17.54
C VAL A 149 -2.92 -18.13 18.15
N SER A 150 -3.84 -17.61 17.34
CA SER A 150 -5.10 -17.02 17.82
C SER A 150 -6.25 -17.78 17.16
N GLU A 151 -6.90 -18.61 17.96
CA GLU A 151 -8.23 -19.21 17.80
C GLU A 151 -8.98 -18.97 16.47
N GLN A 152 -8.71 -19.80 15.47
CA GLN A 152 -9.64 -20.02 14.35
C GLN A 152 -10.74 -21.06 14.69
N GLY A 153 -11.06 -21.24 15.99
CA GLY A 153 -11.96 -22.30 16.48
C GLY A 153 -13.15 -21.86 17.35
N ALA A 154 -13.44 -20.56 17.50
CA ALA A 154 -14.49 -20.09 18.43
C ALA A 154 -15.60 -19.24 17.80
N ALA A 155 -15.78 -19.30 16.47
CA ALA A 155 -16.95 -18.72 15.80
C ALA A 155 -17.41 -19.64 14.66
N ALA A 156 -17.81 -20.86 15.05
CA ALA A 156 -18.80 -21.65 14.34
C ALA A 156 -20.18 -21.34 14.95
#